data_AF-A0A147IIR5-F1
#
_entry.id   AF-A0A147IIR5-F1
#
_cell.length_a   1.000
_cell.length_b   1.000
_cell.length_c   1.000
_cell.angle_alpha   90.00
_cell.angle_beta   90.00
_cell.angle_gamma   90.00
#
_symmetry.space_group_name_H-M   'P 1'
#
loop_
_entity.id
_entity.type
_entity.pdbx_description
1 polymer ?
#
loop_
_entity_poly.entity_id
_entity_poly.type
_entity_poly.pdbx_seq_one_letter_code
_entity_poly.pdbx_strand_id
1 'polypeptide(L)' 'MTGLTHLQRLEAESIHILREVVAETERPVMLYSVGKDSAVMLHLAKKAFFPARPPFPLL' A
#
# COMPACT_ATOMS: atom_id res chain seq x y z
N MET A 1 27.74 -0.21 6.80
CA MET A 1 26.31 0.20 6.71
C MET A 1 25.54 -0.99 6.15
N THR A 2 24.68 -1.62 6.95
CA THR A 2 23.82 -2.71 6.46
C THR A 2 22.69 -2.09 5.62
N GLY A 3 22.60 -2.48 4.35
CA GLY A 3 21.51 -2.03 3.47
C GLY A 3 20.14 -2.55 3.94
N LEU A 4 19.08 -2.05 3.31
CA LEU A 4 17.73 -2.57 3.54
C LEU A 4 17.67 -4.07 3.28
N THR A 5 16.92 -4.79 4.10
CA THR A 5 16.59 -6.18 3.79
C THR A 5 15.71 -6.23 2.53
N HIS A 6 15.63 -7.41 1.93
CA HIS A 6 14.76 -7.63 0.77
C HIS A 6 13.31 -7.17 1.01
N LEU A 7 12.73 -7.55 2.15
CA LEU A 7 11.35 -7.17 2.49
C LEU A 7 11.19 -5.68 2.79
N GLN A 8 12.18 -5.04 3.42
CA GLN A 8 12.14 -3.59 3.65
C GLN A 8 12.16 -2.81 2.34
N ARG A 9 12.93 -3.28 1.35
CA ARG A 9 12.96 -2.67 0.01
C ARG A 9 11.60 -2.81 -0.69
N LEU A 10 11.01 -4.01 -0.68
CA LEU A 10 9.70 -4.26 -1.28
C LEU A 10 8.58 -3.47 -0.60
N GLU A 11 8.62 -3.35 0.72
CA GLU A 11 7.66 -2.56 1.49
C GLU A 11 7.75 -1.08 1.12
N ALA A 12 8.97 -0.51 1.04
CA ALA A 12 9.17 0.88 0.66
C ALA A 12 8.68 1.18 -0.77
N GLU A 13 9.01 0.30 -1.73
CA GLU A 13 8.57 0.40 -3.12
C GLU A 13 7.04 0.31 -3.24
N SER A 14 6.42 -0.63 -2.53
CA SER A 14 4.96 -0.78 -2.54
C SER A 14 4.24 0.43 -1.94
N ILE A 15 4.76 0.98 -0.84
CA ILE A 15 4.22 2.20 -0.21
C ILE A 15 4.32 3.38 -1.16
N HIS A 16 5.44 3.53 -1.87
CA HIS A 16 5.62 4.58 -2.86
C HIS A 16 4.56 4.48 -3.97
N ILE A 17 4.39 3.30 -4.56
CA ILE A 17 3.39 3.06 -5.61
C ILE A 17 1.98 3.39 -5.13
N LEU A 18 1.61 2.97 -3.91
CA LEU A 18 0.28 3.25 -3.36
C LEU A 18 0.02 4.75 -3.19
N ARG A 19 1.04 5.54 -2.82
CA ARG A 19 0.93 7.00 -2.67
C ARG A 19 0.81 7.69 -4.02
N GLU A 20 1.59 7.28 -5.00
CA GLU A 20 1.51 7.82 -6.37
C GLU A 20 0.13 7.58 -6.99
N VAL A 21 -0.43 6.37 -6.85
CA VAL A 21 -1.78 6.07 -7.35
C VAL A 21 -2.83 7.00 -6.73
N VAL A 22 -2.73 7.27 -5.42
CA VAL A 22 -3.65 8.21 -4.75
C VAL A 22 -3.43 9.66 -5.19
N ALA A 23 -2.19 10.05 -5.47
CA ALA A 23 -1.87 11.40 -5.94
C ALA A 23 -2.37 11.66 -7.37
N GLU A 24 -2.28 10.65 -8.24
CA GLU A 24 -2.49 10.79 -9.69
C GLU A 24 -3.87 10.29 -10.17
N THR A 25 -4.68 9.69 -9.29
CA THR A 25 -6.00 9.11 -9.67
C THR A 25 -7.14 9.80 -8.92
N GLU A 26 -8.20 10.17 -9.64
CA GLU A 26 -9.36 10.84 -9.03
C GLU A 26 -10.22 9.92 -8.13
N ARG A 27 -10.34 8.62 -8.49
CA ARG A 27 -11.22 7.66 -7.81
C ARG A 27 -10.55 6.29 -7.61
N PRO A 28 -9.46 6.22 -6.82
CA PRO A 28 -8.78 4.96 -6.54
C PRO A 28 -9.66 4.01 -5.73
N VAL A 29 -9.48 2.70 -5.95
CA VAL A 29 -10.10 1.61 -5.19
C VAL A 29 -9.09 0.49 -5.02
N MET A 30 -9.16 -0.24 -3.90
CA MET A 30 -8.40 -1.48 -3.73
C MET A 30 -9.32 -2.69 -3.89
N LEU A 31 -9.02 -3.54 -4.87
CA LEU A 31 -9.70 -4.83 -5.04
C LEU A 31 -9.30 -5.76 -3.88
N TYR A 32 -10.26 -6.15 -3.05
CA TYR A 32 -10.03 -6.93 -1.83
C TYR A 32 -10.72 -8.28 -1.89
N SER A 33 -9.96 -9.30 -2.26
CA SER A 33 -10.43 -10.68 -2.42
C SER A 33 -10.44 -11.54 -1.15
N VAL A 34 -10.12 -10.99 0.02
CA VAL A 34 -9.94 -11.75 1.29
C VAL A 34 -8.83 -12.82 1.20
N GLY A 35 -7.95 -12.73 0.19
CA GLY A 35 -6.80 -13.60 -0.01
C GLY A 35 -5.54 -13.10 0.70
N LYS A 36 -4.49 -13.93 0.74
CA LYS A 36 -3.19 -13.56 1.35
C LYS A 36 -2.58 -12.29 0.73
N ASP A 37 -2.66 -12.17 -0.59
CA ASP A 37 -2.01 -11.07 -1.31
C ASP A 37 -2.76 -9.75 -1.12
N SER A 38 -4.09 -9.78 -1.20
CA SER A 38 -4.94 -8.61 -0.92
C SER A 38 -4.90 -8.20 0.56
N ALA A 39 -4.69 -9.14 1.49
CA ALA A 39 -4.42 -8.82 2.89
C ALA A 39 -3.08 -8.11 3.11
N VAL A 40 -2.01 -8.55 2.43
CA VAL A 40 -0.70 -7.86 2.46
C VAL A 40 -0.81 -6.47 1.84
N MET A 41 -1.48 -6.33 0.70
CA MET A 41 -1.74 -5.01 0.10
C MET A 41 -2.50 -4.08 1.05
N LEU A 42 -3.55 -4.56 1.72
CA LEU A 42 -4.28 -3.76 2.72
C LEU A 42 -3.38 -3.34 3.88
N HIS A 43 -2.49 -4.22 4.35
CA HIS A 43 -1.52 -3.89 5.37
C HIS A 43 -0.54 -2.80 4.91
N LEU A 44 -0.02 -2.91 3.67
CA LEU A 44 0.86 -1.91 3.06
C LEU A 44 0.14 -0.56 2.86
N ALA A 45 -1.13 -0.57 2.45
CA ALA A 45 -1.94 0.64 2.36
C ALA A 45 -2.11 1.32 3.72
N LYS A 46 -2.39 0.56 4.79
CA LYS A 46 -2.43 1.11 6.15
C LYS A 46 -1.11 1.74 6.56
N LYS A 47 0.03 1.16 6.17
CA LYS A 47 1.35 1.76 6.41
C LYS A 47 1.59 3.02 5.56
N ALA A 48 1.17 3.01 4.29
CA ALA A 48 1.36 4.11 3.36
C ALA A 48 0.66 5.40 3.83
N PHE A 49 -0.50 5.28 4.48
CA PHE A 49 -1.34 6.42 4.88
C PHE A 49 -1.42 6.64 6.39
N PHE A 50 -0.66 5.91 7.21
CA PHE A 50 -0.59 6.15 8.65
C PHE A 50 -0.20 7.62 8.94
N PRO A 51 -0.85 8.30 9.92
CA PRO A 51 -1.84 7.79 10.89
C PRO A 51 -3.29 7.77 10.40
N ALA A 52 -3.56 8.26 9.20
CA ALA A 52 -4.90 8.25 8.62
C ALA A 52 -5.26 6.86 8.06
N ARG A 53 -6.55 6.68 7.73
CA ARG A 53 -7.00 5.52 6.96
C ARG A 53 -6.64 5.74 5.48
N PRO A 54 -6.43 4.66 4.69
CA PRO A 54 -6.24 4.80 3.25
C PRO A 54 -7.41 5.58 2.61
N PRO A 55 -7.14 6.58 1.76
CA PRO A 55 -8.17 7.47 1.20
C PRO A 55 -8.90 6.86 0.00
N PHE A 56 -9.17 5.56 0.04
CA PHE A 56 -9.90 4.82 -0.99
C PHE A 56 -10.73 3.68 -0.38
N PRO A 57 -11.86 3.31 -0.98
CA PRO A 57 -12.65 2.17 -0.56
C PRO A 57 -11.99 0.83 -0.94
N LEU A 58 -12.48 -0.24 -0.31
CA LEU A 58 -12.24 -1.62 -0.74
C LEU A 58 -13.43 -2.11 -1.58
N LEU A 59 -13.16 -2.89 -2.63
CA LEU A 59 -14.17 -3.53 -3.48
C LEU A 59 -14.02 -5.05 -3.48
#